data_AF-A0A1G4UB91-F1
#
_entry.id   AF-A0A1G4UB91-F1
#
_cell.length_a   1.000
_cell.length_b   1.000
_cell.length_c   1.000
_cell.angle_alpha   90.00
_cell.angle_beta   90.00
_cell.angle_gamma   90.00
#
_symmetry.space_group_name_H-M   'P 1'
#
loop_
_entity.id
_entity.type
_entity.pdbx_description
1 polymer ?
#
loop_
_entity_poly.entity_id
_entity_poly.type
_entity_poly.pdbx_seq_one_letter_code
_entity_poly.pdbx_strand_id
1 'polypeptide(L)'
;MISLRFATPALLLLLAGCVSGPDHTPPEMPLPAKFGEGSTKNIGDVATVAWWSAYRDRQLDSLVARGIDQNLDVLQAMERINSASSNVTVAGAGSLPSLVVGASHTVSGQMGSERTRIGATNTTGGEANVSWLLDLFGQ
;
A
#
# COMPACT_ATOMS: atom_id res chain seq x y z
N MET A 1 -32.68 -24.02 -17.08
CA MET A 1 -32.01 -25.32 -16.83
C MET A 1 -30.57 -25.17 -17.31
N ILE A 2 -29.63 -24.94 -16.39
CA ILE A 2 -28.21 -24.79 -16.74
C ILE A 2 -27.69 -26.18 -17.13
N SER A 3 -27.37 -26.37 -18.41
CA SER A 3 -26.89 -27.65 -18.92
C SER A 3 -25.54 -27.97 -18.29
N LEU A 4 -25.42 -29.17 -17.72
CA LEU A 4 -24.23 -29.69 -17.02
C LEU A 4 -22.92 -29.54 -17.83
N ARG A 5 -23.03 -29.48 -19.16
CA ARG A 5 -21.92 -29.31 -20.10
C ARG A 5 -21.24 -27.92 -20.04
N PHE A 6 -21.96 -26.89 -19.61
CA PHE A 6 -21.40 -25.54 -19.42
C PHE A 6 -20.87 -25.31 -17.98
N ALA A 7 -21.28 -26.17 -17.03
CA ALA A 7 -20.84 -26.06 -15.64
C ALA A 7 -19.37 -26.46 -15.45
N THR A 8 -18.89 -27.47 -16.18
CA THR A 8 -17.52 -27.97 -16.09
C THR A 8 -16.45 -26.95 -16.50
N PRO A 9 -16.53 -26.25 -17.65
CA PRO A 9 -15.54 -25.24 -18.01
C PRO A 9 -15.60 -24.01 -17.08
N ALA A 10 -16.80 -23.63 -16.59
CA ALA A 10 -16.95 -22.53 -15.63
C ALA A 10 -16.28 -22.83 -14.29
N LEU A 11 -16.37 -24.08 -13.81
CA LEU A 11 -15.70 -24.53 -12.59
C LEU A 11 -14.16 -24.52 -12.76
N LEU A 12 -13.65 -24.93 -13.92
CA LEU A 12 -12.21 -24.92 -14.21
C LEU A 12 -11.63 -23.49 -14.28
N LEU A 13 -12.38 -22.51 -14.80
CA LEU A 13 -11.97 -21.10 -14.77
C LEU A 13 -11.92 -20.53 -13.35
N LEU A 14 -12.82 -20.95 -12.46
CA LEU A 14 -12.82 -20.51 -11.05
C LEU A 14 -11.63 -21.08 -10.25
N LEU A 15 -11.05 -22.21 -10.68
CA LEU A 15 -9.88 -22.82 -10.04
C LEU A 15 -8.54 -22.34 -10.61
N ALA A 16 -8.54 -21.54 -11.69
CA ALA A 16 -7.33 -21.11 -12.37
C ALA A 16 -6.65 -19.88 -11.72
N GLY A 17 -7.26 -19.27 -10.71
CA GLY A 17 -6.71 -18.10 -10.04
C GLY A 17 -5.95 -18.42 -8.77
N CYS A 18 -4.69 -18.82 -8.93
CA CYS A 18 -3.74 -18.93 -7.81
C CYS A 18 -2.79 -17.73 -7.82
N VAL A 19 -2.48 -17.22 -6.62
CA VAL A 19 -1.39 -16.25 -6.43
C VAL A 19 -0.08 -16.87 -6.91
N SER A 20 0.59 -16.24 -7.88
CA SER A 20 1.81 -16.78 -8.51
C SER A 20 3.08 -16.09 -8.01
N GLY A 21 3.24 -15.99 -6.69
CA GLY A 21 4.46 -15.50 -6.06
C GLY A 21 5.25 -16.64 -5.39
N PRO A 22 6.60 -16.65 -5.45
CA PRO A 22 7.38 -17.58 -4.65
C PRO A 22 7.16 -17.27 -3.16
N ASP A 23 7.06 -18.31 -2.34
CA ASP A 23 7.01 -18.14 -0.89
C ASP A 23 8.26 -17.40 -0.41
N HIS A 24 8.07 -16.47 0.52
CA HIS A 24 9.19 -15.75 1.10
C HIS A 24 10.09 -16.71 1.88
N THR A 25 11.34 -16.83 1.44
CA THR A 25 12.41 -17.52 2.18
C THR A 25 13.40 -16.48 2.71
N PRO A 26 13.69 -16.49 4.02
CA PRO A 26 14.72 -15.62 4.58
C PRO A 26 16.07 -15.91 3.90
N PRO A 27 16.87 -14.88 3.56
CA PRO A 27 18.18 -15.11 3.00
C PRO A 27 19.09 -15.81 4.02
N GLU A 28 19.75 -16.89 3.61
CA GLU A 28 20.77 -17.52 4.43
C GLU A 28 22.02 -16.64 4.47
N MET A 29 22.39 -16.21 5.68
CA MET A 29 23.64 -15.48 5.90
C MET A 29 24.71 -16.47 6.38
N PRO A 30 25.88 -16.55 5.71
CA PRO A 30 26.97 -17.44 6.13
C PRO A 30 27.69 -16.86 7.36
N LEU A 31 27.01 -16.85 8.50
CA LEU A 31 27.53 -16.39 9.77
C LEU A 31 27.99 -17.59 10.62
N PRO A 32 29.05 -17.42 11.42
CA PRO A 32 29.42 -18.45 12.39
C PRO A 32 28.30 -18.61 13.42
N ALA A 33 28.06 -19.84 13.86
CA ALA A 33 27.01 -20.14 14.85
C ALA A 33 27.21 -19.40 16.19
N LYS A 34 28.45 -18.98 16.49
CA LYS A 34 28.83 -18.19 17.67
C LYS A 34 29.93 -17.20 17.32
N PHE A 35 29.91 -16.05 17.96
CA PHE A 35 31.05 -15.13 17.97
C PHE A 35 32.18 -15.74 18.80
N GLY A 36 33.43 -15.52 18.38
CA GLY A 36 34.61 -16.06 19.09
C GLY A 36 34.75 -15.56 20.53
N GLU A 37 34.24 -14.36 20.82
CA GLU A 37 34.21 -13.75 22.16
C GLU A 37 32.87 -13.97 22.88
N GLY A 38 31.95 -14.73 22.28
CA GLY A 38 30.63 -14.98 22.86
C GLY A 38 30.70 -15.84 24.12
N SER A 39 30.04 -15.40 25.20
CA SER A 39 29.89 -16.20 26.42
C SER A 39 29.05 -17.46 26.19
N THR A 40 29.31 -18.52 26.96
CA THR A 40 28.48 -19.74 26.97
C THR A 40 27.14 -19.55 27.67
N LYS A 41 26.99 -18.48 28.46
CA LYS A 41 25.78 -18.17 29.20
C LYS A 41 24.80 -17.38 28.33
N ASN A 42 23.59 -17.92 28.14
CA ASN A 42 22.50 -17.18 27.53
C ASN A 42 22.09 -16.01 28.43
N ILE A 43 22.13 -14.79 27.90
CA ILE A 43 21.82 -13.54 28.60
C ILE A 43 20.38 -13.06 28.37
N GLY A 44 19.55 -13.87 27.71
CA GLY A 44 18.16 -13.56 27.38
C GLY A 44 18.02 -12.57 26.23
N ASP A 45 16.83 -11.98 26.13
CA ASP A 45 16.53 -10.95 25.14
C ASP A 45 17.07 -9.59 25.59
N VAL A 46 18.30 -9.30 25.18
CA VAL A 46 18.98 -8.04 25.46
C VAL A 46 18.34 -6.83 24.79
N ALA A 47 17.50 -7.02 23.75
CA ALA A 47 16.87 -5.90 23.04
C ALA A 47 15.84 -5.16 23.91
N THR A 48 15.32 -5.83 24.94
CA THR A 48 14.36 -5.24 25.90
C THR A 48 15.03 -4.53 27.07
N VAL A 49 16.35 -4.62 27.18
CA VAL A 49 17.09 -4.07 28.32
C VAL A 49 17.41 -2.59 28.07
N ALA A 50 16.97 -1.73 29.00
CA ALA A 50 17.39 -0.33 29.08
C ALA A 50 18.86 -0.25 29.49
N TRP A 51 19.77 -0.51 28.55
CA TRP A 51 21.21 -0.68 28.79
C TRP A 51 21.85 0.51 29.54
N TRP A 52 21.33 1.72 29.36
CA TRP A 52 21.81 2.93 30.02
C TRP A 52 21.57 2.94 31.54
N SER A 53 20.61 2.15 32.05
CA SER A 53 20.37 2.04 33.50
C SER A 53 21.55 1.42 34.26
N ALA A 54 22.41 0.68 33.57
CA ALA A 54 23.61 0.08 34.15
C ALA A 54 24.61 1.13 34.68
N TYR A 55 24.56 2.37 34.17
CA TYR A 55 25.39 3.48 34.64
C TYR A 55 24.95 4.04 36.00
N ARG A 56 23.73 3.72 36.45
CA ARG A 56 23.14 4.19 37.72
C ARG A 56 23.14 5.73 37.85
N ASP A 57 22.97 6.42 36.72
CA ASP A 57 22.94 7.87 36.64
C ASP A 57 21.51 8.35 36.40
N ARG A 58 20.91 8.99 37.43
CA ARG A 58 19.54 9.52 37.35
C ARG A 58 19.38 10.65 36.33
N GLN A 59 20.44 11.42 36.09
CA GLN A 59 20.40 12.49 35.11
C GLN A 59 20.32 11.91 33.69
N LEU A 60 21.15 10.89 33.42
CA LEU A 60 21.12 10.13 32.17
C LEU A 60 19.75 9.50 31.93
N ASP A 61 19.18 8.83 32.94
CA ASP A 61 17.84 8.24 32.83
C ASP A 61 16.78 9.28 32.45
N SER A 62 16.83 10.48 33.05
CA SER A 62 15.90 11.57 32.71
C SER A 62 16.08 12.12 31.30
N LEU A 63 17.32 12.12 30.80
CA LEU A 63 17.64 12.60 29.46
C LEU A 63 17.16 11.61 28.40
N VAL A 64 17.39 10.31 28.61
CA VAL A 64 16.90 9.27 27.71
C VAL A 64 15.38 9.23 27.69
N ALA A 65 14.72 9.31 28.85
CA ALA A 65 13.26 9.33 28.93
C ALA A 65 12.65 10.52 28.17
N ARG A 66 13.18 11.74 28.40
CA ARG A 66 12.75 12.93 27.65
C ARG A 66 13.06 12.82 26.16
N GLY A 67 14.23 12.28 25.83
CA GLY A 67 14.64 12.02 24.46
C GLY A 67 13.61 11.16 23.75
N ILE A 68 13.33 9.97 24.26
CA ILE A 68 12.38 9.02 23.65
C ILE A 68 10.96 9.63 23.53
N ASP A 69 10.48 10.33 24.55
CA ASP A 69 9.13 10.92 24.58
C ASP A 69 8.94 12.06 23.56
N GLN A 70 10.01 12.78 23.24
CA GLN A 70 9.95 14.01 22.43
C GLN A 70 10.83 13.94 21.17
N ASN A 71 11.30 12.75 20.77
CA ASN A 71 12.18 12.59 19.62
C ASN A 71 11.40 12.76 18.30
N LEU A 72 11.64 13.86 17.60
CA LEU A 72 11.01 14.15 16.30
C LEU A 72 11.39 13.13 15.21
N ASP A 73 12.60 12.55 15.25
CA ASP A 73 13.01 11.53 14.28
C ASP A 73 12.23 10.21 14.50
N VAL A 74 11.99 9.82 15.75
CA VAL A 74 11.16 8.64 16.08
C VAL A 74 9.72 8.88 15.65
N LEU A 75 9.15 10.05 15.97
CA LEU A 75 7.81 10.43 15.52
C LEU A 75 7.71 10.43 13.99
N GLN A 76 8.71 10.97 13.29
CA GLN A 76 8.77 10.93 11.84
C GLN A 76 8.85 9.50 11.30
N ALA A 77 9.63 8.62 11.94
CA ALA A 77 9.71 7.21 11.55
C ALA A 77 8.36 6.49 11.72
N MET A 78 7.61 6.79 12.78
CA MET A 78 6.25 6.28 12.98
C MET A 78 5.31 6.75 11.86
N GLU A 79 5.37 8.02 11.47
CA GLU A 79 4.54 8.51 10.36
C GLU A 79 4.93 7.93 9.01
N ARG A 80 6.21 7.57 8.81
CA ARG A 80 6.62 6.81 7.61
C ARG A 80 5.99 5.42 7.58
N ILE A 81 5.85 4.75 8.73
CA ILE A 81 5.13 3.46 8.84
C ILE A 81 3.65 3.66 8.53
N ASN A 82 3.01 4.70 9.08
CA ASN A 82 1.61 5.03 8.78
C ASN A 82 1.40 5.29 7.29
N SER A 83 2.29 6.08 6.66
CA SER A 83 2.27 6.33 5.22
C SER A 83 2.42 5.05 4.40
N ALA A 84 3.35 4.16 4.77
CA ALA A 84 3.53 2.88 4.11
C ALA A 84 2.27 1.99 4.22
N SER A 85 1.64 1.92 5.39
CA SER A 85 0.39 1.17 5.58
C SER A 85 -0.78 1.73 4.74
N SER A 86 -0.85 3.05 4.59
CA SER A 86 -1.83 3.70 3.74
C SER A 86 -1.57 3.42 2.26
N ASN A 87 -0.31 3.38 1.84
CA ASN A 87 0.06 3.00 0.48
C ASN A 87 -0.33 1.56 0.14
N VAL A 88 -0.21 0.62 1.09
CA VAL A 88 -0.73 -0.75 0.92
C VAL A 88 -2.24 -0.74 0.70
N THR A 89 -2.96 0.08 1.46
CA THR A 89 -4.42 0.23 1.30
C THR A 89 -4.80 0.79 -0.08
N VAL A 90 -4.09 1.83 -0.53
CA VAL A 90 -4.30 2.43 -1.86
C VAL A 90 -3.95 1.45 -2.98
N ALA A 91 -2.85 0.69 -2.85
CA ALA A 91 -2.48 -0.34 -3.80
C ALA A 91 -3.56 -1.44 -3.88
N GLY A 92 -4.09 -1.87 -2.74
CA GLY A 92 -5.18 -2.84 -2.66
C GLY A 92 -6.49 -2.35 -3.27
N ALA A 93 -6.76 -1.04 -3.22
CA ALA A 93 -7.98 -0.46 -3.80
C ALA A 93 -8.09 -0.67 -5.33
N GLY A 94 -6.97 -0.89 -6.03
CA GLY A 94 -6.96 -1.23 -7.45
C GLY A 94 -7.68 -2.55 -7.80
N SER A 95 -7.82 -3.45 -6.82
CA SER A 95 -8.57 -4.70 -6.98
C SER A 95 -10.10 -4.55 -6.85
N LEU A 96 -10.57 -3.38 -6.40
CA LEU A 96 -11.99 -3.08 -6.22
C LEU A 96 -12.58 -2.45 -7.50
N PRO A 97 -13.90 -2.55 -7.71
CA PRO A 97 -14.57 -1.77 -8.74
C PRO A 97 -14.39 -0.27 -8.49
N SER A 98 -14.02 0.46 -9.54
CA SER A 98 -13.97 1.92 -9.54
C SER A 98 -15.22 2.51 -10.17
N LEU A 99 -15.69 3.63 -9.63
CA LEU A 99 -16.78 4.44 -10.17
C LEU A 99 -16.27 5.86 -10.34
N VAL A 100 -16.34 6.38 -11.56
CA VAL A 100 -16.03 7.77 -11.89
C VAL A 100 -17.30 8.42 -12.40
N VAL A 101 -17.68 9.55 -11.79
CA VAL A 101 -18.83 10.35 -12.22
C VAL A 101 -18.31 11.70 -12.70
N GLY A 102 -18.69 12.07 -13.92
CA GLY A 102 -18.32 13.32 -14.56
C GLY A 102 -19.55 14.12 -14.95
N ALA A 103 -19.40 15.44 -14.96
CA ALA A 103 -20.35 16.36 -15.56
C ALA A 103 -19.57 17.38 -16.37
N SER A 104 -20.04 17.70 -17.57
CA SER A 104 -19.40 18.66 -18.45
C SER A 104 -20.40 19.61 -19.09
N HIS A 105 -19.95 20.84 -19.32
CA HIS A 105 -20.66 21.84 -20.08
C HIS A 105 -19.68 22.49 -21.05
N THR A 106 -19.91 22.29 -22.34
CA THR A 106 -19.04 22.75 -23.42
C THR A 106 -19.80 23.76 -24.28
N VAL A 107 -19.23 24.95 -24.43
CA VAL A 107 -19.72 25.97 -25.35
C VAL A 107 -18.76 26.05 -26.54
N SER A 108 -19.27 25.82 -27.75
CA SER A 108 -18.46 25.93 -28.97
C SER A 108 -19.06 26.92 -29.96
N GLY A 109 -18.21 27.66 -30.66
CA GLY A 109 -18.60 28.65 -31.65
C GLY A 109 -17.44 28.99 -32.58
N GLN A 110 -17.73 29.49 -33.77
CA GLN A 110 -16.71 29.98 -34.72
C GLN A 110 -16.45 31.47 -34.50
N MET A 111 -15.28 32.00 -34.86
CA MET A 111 -14.93 33.42 -34.70
C MET A 111 -14.27 33.91 -36.01
N GLY A 112 -14.70 35.05 -36.55
CA GLY A 112 -14.25 35.57 -37.85
C GLY A 112 -15.34 36.31 -38.64
N SER A 113 -14.96 37.13 -39.64
CA SER A 113 -15.88 38.01 -40.39
C SER A 113 -16.69 37.33 -41.50
N GLU A 114 -16.24 36.18 -42.01
CA GLU A 114 -16.88 35.43 -43.11
C GLU A 114 -17.78 34.28 -42.60
N ARG A 115 -18.55 34.51 -41.53
CA ARG A 115 -19.40 33.46 -40.92
C ARG A 115 -20.80 33.41 -41.52
N THR A 116 -21.23 32.23 -41.92
CA THR A 116 -22.59 31.93 -42.42
C THR A 116 -23.59 31.54 -41.31
N ARG A 117 -23.14 31.24 -40.09
CA ARG A 117 -23.99 31.04 -38.89
C ARG A 117 -23.44 31.83 -37.70
N ILE A 118 -24.29 32.67 -37.10
CA ILE A 118 -24.03 33.36 -35.82
C ILE A 118 -24.81 32.63 -34.72
N GLY A 119 -24.09 32.02 -33.78
CA GLY A 119 -24.65 31.25 -32.67
C GLY A 119 -23.56 30.47 -31.94
N ALA A 120 -23.76 30.26 -30.64
CA ALA A 120 -22.95 29.36 -29.81
C ALA A 120 -23.74 28.06 -29.58
N THR A 121 -23.06 26.92 -29.73
CA THR A 121 -23.61 25.61 -29.43
C THR A 121 -23.23 25.24 -28.01
N ASN A 122 -24.24 25.01 -27.16
CA ASN A 122 -24.05 24.56 -25.80
C ASN A 122 -24.34 23.05 -25.73
N THR A 123 -23.38 22.28 -25.24
CA THR A 123 -23.53 20.85 -25.00
C THR A 123 -23.33 20.60 -23.52
N THR A 124 -24.34 20.07 -22.83
CA THR A 124 -24.24 19.66 -21.42
C THR A 124 -24.38 18.16 -21.36
N GLY A 125 -23.53 17.50 -20.58
CA GLY A 125 -23.55 16.05 -20.42
C GLY A 125 -23.16 15.65 -19.00
N GLY A 126 -23.63 14.48 -18.60
CA GLY A 126 -23.19 13.78 -17.40
C GLY A 126 -22.85 12.35 -17.77
N GLU A 127 -21.86 11.78 -17.10
CA GLU A 127 -21.38 10.43 -17.33
C GLU A 127 -21.07 9.74 -16.01
N ALA A 128 -21.34 8.44 -15.95
CA ALA A 128 -20.94 7.56 -14.86
C ALA A 128 -20.27 6.34 -15.48
N ASN A 129 -19.00 6.14 -15.18
CA ASN A 129 -18.19 5.03 -15.68
C ASN A 129 -17.86 4.10 -14.51
N VAL A 130 -18.21 2.82 -14.64
CA VAL A 130 -17.80 1.76 -13.71
C VAL A 130 -16.78 0.89 -14.43
N SER A 131 -15.62 0.68 -13.80
CA SER A 131 -14.60 -0.23 -14.33
C SER A 131 -14.03 -1.11 -13.22
N TRP A 132 -13.78 -2.38 -13.53
CA TRP A 132 -13.22 -3.34 -12.58
C TRP A 132 -12.21 -4.24 -13.27
N LEU A 133 -11.01 -4.32 -12.72
CA LEU A 133 -10.00 -5.26 -13.16
C LEU A 133 -10.15 -6.56 -12.35
N LEU A 134 -10.59 -7.61 -13.04
CA LEU A 134 -10.58 -8.97 -12.50
C LEU A 134 -9.16 -9.54 -12.64
N ASP A 135 -8.36 -9.39 -11.60
CA ASP A 135 -7.06 -10.03 -11.55
C ASP A 135 -7.21 -11.52 -11.20
N LEU A 136 -7.12 -12.35 -12.23
CA LEU A 136 -7.17 -13.80 -12.08
C LEU A 136 -5.82 -14.40 -11.68
N PHE A 137 -4.69 -13.67 -11.82
CA PHE A 137 -3.35 -14.27 -11.70
C PHE A 137 -2.50 -13.69 -10.57
N GLY A 138 -2.98 -12.66 -9.87
CA GLY A 138 -2.30 -12.10 -8.70
C GLY A 138 -1.10 -11.22 -9.07
N GLN A 139 -1.26 -10.36 -10.08
CA GLN A 139 -0.23 -9.40 -10.53
C GLN A 139 -0.20 -8.14 -9.67
#